data_AF-A0AAE3RBH6-F1
#
_entry.id   AF-A0AAE3RBH6-F1
#
_cell.length_a   1.000
_cell.length_b   1.000
_cell.length_c   1.000
_cell.angle_alpha   90.00
_cell.angle_beta   90.00
_cell.angle_gamma   90.00
#
_symmetry.space_group_name_H-M   'P 1'
#
loop_
_entity.id
_entity.type
_entity.pdbx_description
1 polymer ?
#
loop_
_entity_poly.entity_id
_entity_poly.type
_entity_poly.pdbx_seq_one_letter_code
_entity_poly.pdbx_strand_id
1 'polypeptide(L)'
;MKNVMKGIFAGTIALGLSTFCFAQEADTRGYNPNSVRPIHESDIMFKKTVWTNVDLNEKQNRPFMAVNNEITRFVINAVKAGLLTPYATDSLTSKLTVEEFVKNISAAGTQMTPEDMRFEEQRIKEDDFLTPEEKKQRIAALKNGGGGNEYPASYFTQMELKEDFIFDKQRSRAYWDTQAITFWLPAEKNGDLGIQKRMAAFKFKDLYKLFKSSPNAVYFNSQNNQEHKNLADAFELRLFSGRIIKVSNPDDKDLTEIYDGGKKGLLASEWMKQQLMEYEHNLWEF
;
A
#
# COMPACT_ATOMS: atom_id res chain seq x y z
N MET A 1 43.25 -64.14 -45.31
CA MET A 1 43.77 -64.69 -44.03
C MET A 1 43.06 -63.98 -42.87
N LYS A 2 42.35 -64.78 -42.03
CA LYS A 2 41.95 -64.53 -40.61
C LYS A 2 40.96 -63.37 -40.37
N ASN A 3 39.67 -63.63 -40.11
CA ASN A 3 39.01 -63.95 -38.81
C ASN A 3 39.20 -62.85 -37.75
N VAL A 4 38.24 -62.34 -36.95
CA VAL A 4 36.84 -62.65 -36.59
C VAL A 4 36.28 -61.46 -35.77
N MET A 5 34.94 -61.34 -35.72
CA MET A 5 34.03 -60.55 -34.84
C MET A 5 34.57 -59.91 -33.53
N LYS A 6 34.04 -58.73 -33.18
CA LYS A 6 33.17 -58.44 -32.00
C LYS A 6 32.99 -56.93 -31.76
N GLY A 7 31.79 -56.51 -31.38
CA GLY A 7 31.59 -55.23 -30.68
C GLY A 7 30.35 -54.44 -31.09
N ILE A 8 29.17 -54.93 -30.71
CA ILE A 8 27.92 -54.16 -30.69
C ILE A 8 28.09 -53.07 -29.61
N PHE A 9 28.07 -51.79 -30.00
CA PHE A 9 27.88 -50.68 -29.07
C PHE A 9 26.51 -50.05 -29.39
N ALA A 10 25.54 -50.35 -28.53
CA ALA A 10 24.21 -49.77 -28.55
C ALA A 10 24.31 -48.28 -28.19
N GLY A 11 24.32 -47.42 -29.21
CA GLY A 11 24.11 -45.98 -29.07
C GLY A 11 22.62 -45.67 -29.16
N THR A 12 21.97 -45.56 -28.01
CA THR A 12 20.57 -45.16 -27.87
C THR A 12 20.39 -43.73 -28.41
N ILE A 13 19.91 -43.59 -29.64
CA ILE A 13 19.42 -42.30 -30.16
C ILE A 13 17.99 -42.14 -29.65
N ALA A 14 17.86 -41.67 -28.41
CA ALA A 14 16.62 -41.08 -27.92
C ALA A 14 16.56 -39.62 -28.41
N LEU A 15 16.13 -39.44 -29.65
CA LEU A 15 15.77 -38.13 -30.19
C LEU A 15 14.54 -37.65 -29.43
N GLY A 16 14.76 -36.75 -28.47
CA GLY A 16 13.73 -36.15 -27.64
C GLY A 16 12.68 -35.44 -28.50
N LEU A 17 11.46 -35.95 -28.45
CA LEU A 17 10.26 -35.17 -28.72
C LEU A 17 10.15 -34.11 -27.62
N SER A 18 10.68 -32.91 -27.89
CA SER A 18 10.34 -31.73 -27.10
C SER A 18 8.87 -31.41 -27.36
N THR A 19 7.99 -31.93 -26.51
CA THR A 19 6.62 -31.42 -26.41
C THR A 19 6.71 -29.95 -26.03
N PHE A 20 6.36 -29.08 -26.97
CA PHE A 20 6.07 -27.68 -26.69
C PHE A 20 4.87 -27.68 -25.74
N CYS A 21 5.14 -27.59 -24.45
CA CYS A 21 4.13 -27.31 -23.44
C CYS A 21 3.78 -25.83 -23.66
N PHE A 22 2.72 -25.57 -24.43
CA PHE A 22 2.03 -24.29 -24.33
C PHE A 22 1.44 -24.28 -22.92
N ALA A 23 2.12 -23.60 -21.99
CA ALA A 23 1.46 -23.14 -20.79
C ALA A 23 0.30 -22.27 -21.29
N GLN A 24 -0.92 -22.79 -21.20
CA GLN A 24 -2.12 -22.07 -21.56
C GLN A 24 -2.15 -20.83 -20.66
N GLU A 25 -1.88 -19.66 -21.24
CA GLU A 25 -1.98 -18.39 -20.55
C GLU A 25 -3.38 -18.36 -19.94
N ALA A 26 -3.46 -18.36 -18.61
CA ALA A 26 -4.75 -18.26 -17.93
C ALA A 26 -5.43 -17.03 -18.50
N ASP A 27 -6.62 -17.19 -19.08
CA ASP A 27 -7.33 -16.09 -19.71
C ASP A 27 -7.62 -15.04 -18.63
N THR A 28 -6.80 -14.00 -18.55
CA THR A 28 -6.95 -12.92 -17.57
C THR A 28 -7.98 -11.89 -18.02
N ARG A 29 -8.65 -12.13 -19.16
CA ARG A 29 -9.72 -11.27 -19.64
C ARG A 29 -10.89 -11.32 -18.67
N GLY A 30 -11.37 -10.14 -18.26
CA GLY A 30 -12.50 -10.00 -17.34
C GLY A 30 -12.16 -10.13 -15.85
N TYR A 31 -10.88 -10.24 -15.45
CA TYR A 31 -10.47 -10.17 -14.04
C TYR A 31 -9.81 -8.84 -13.73
N ASN A 32 -10.16 -8.25 -12.57
CA ASN A 32 -9.52 -7.02 -12.12
C ASN A 32 -8.04 -7.27 -11.75
N PRO A 33 -7.06 -6.65 -12.43
CA PRO A 33 -5.64 -6.89 -12.16
C PRO A 33 -5.18 -6.38 -10.79
N ASN A 34 -5.86 -5.37 -10.23
CA ASN A 34 -5.52 -4.74 -8.95
C ASN A 34 -6.10 -5.48 -7.74
N SER A 35 -7.02 -6.41 -7.97
CA SER A 35 -7.63 -7.21 -6.91
C SER A 35 -6.69 -8.29 -6.40
N VAL A 36 -6.73 -8.55 -5.09
CA VAL A 36 -6.05 -9.70 -4.46
C VAL A 36 -6.80 -10.99 -4.78
N ARG A 37 -8.13 -10.94 -4.81
CA ARG A 37 -9.02 -12.07 -5.06
C ARG A 37 -9.99 -11.70 -6.18
N PRO A 38 -9.50 -11.71 -7.43
CA PRO A 38 -10.27 -11.20 -8.54
C PRO A 38 -11.51 -12.08 -8.76
N ILE A 39 -12.66 -11.42 -8.85
CA ILE A 39 -13.93 -12.00 -9.30
C ILE A 39 -14.05 -11.69 -10.79
N HIS A 40 -14.54 -12.64 -11.58
CA HIS A 40 -14.72 -12.41 -13.01
C HIS A 40 -15.89 -11.43 -13.22
N GLU A 41 -15.75 -10.51 -14.18
CA GLU A 41 -16.76 -9.47 -14.46
C GLU A 41 -18.16 -10.04 -14.73
N SER A 42 -18.28 -11.24 -15.31
CA SER A 42 -19.59 -11.88 -15.52
C SER A 42 -20.30 -12.34 -14.24
N ASP A 43 -19.54 -12.56 -13.17
CA ASP A 43 -20.05 -13.04 -11.89
C ASP A 43 -20.41 -11.86 -10.96
N ILE A 44 -20.08 -10.63 -11.35
CA ILE A 44 -20.43 -9.43 -10.61
C ILE A 44 -21.87 -9.04 -10.93
N MET A 45 -22.76 -9.14 -9.94
CA MET A 45 -24.14 -8.68 -10.06
C MET A 45 -24.26 -7.18 -9.79
N PHE A 46 -23.56 -6.70 -8.77
CA PHE A 46 -23.56 -5.30 -8.36
C PHE A 46 -22.16 -4.87 -7.97
N LYS A 47 -21.78 -3.66 -8.36
CA LYS A 47 -20.50 -3.05 -8.00
C LYS A 47 -20.69 -1.58 -7.67
N LYS A 48 -20.10 -1.15 -6.55
CA LYS A 48 -20.00 0.26 -6.16
C LYS A 48 -18.60 0.56 -5.65
N THR A 49 -17.90 1.51 -6.26
CA THR A 49 -16.60 1.96 -5.75
C THR A 49 -16.80 3.00 -4.66
N VAL A 50 -16.10 2.82 -3.55
CA VAL A 50 -16.19 3.59 -2.31
C VAL A 50 -14.78 3.99 -1.88
N TRP A 51 -14.63 5.21 -1.40
CA TRP A 51 -13.41 5.66 -0.73
C TRP A 51 -13.69 5.79 0.75
N THR A 52 -12.93 5.03 1.54
CA THR A 52 -13.04 4.98 2.99
C THR A 52 -11.82 5.65 3.60
N ASN A 53 -12.01 6.74 4.34
CA ASN A 53 -10.95 7.36 5.14
C ASN A 53 -10.88 6.66 6.51
N VAL A 54 -9.71 6.17 6.84
CA VAL A 54 -9.35 5.45 8.05
C VAL A 54 -8.35 6.30 8.83
N ASP A 55 -8.75 6.78 10.00
CA ASP A 55 -7.84 7.47 10.92
C ASP A 55 -7.22 6.46 11.88
N LEU A 56 -5.91 6.31 11.81
CA LEU A 56 -5.12 5.37 12.59
C LEU A 56 -5.02 5.74 14.08
N ASN A 57 -5.34 6.98 14.46
CA ASN A 57 -5.40 7.41 15.85
C ASN A 57 -6.67 6.93 16.57
N GLU A 58 -7.71 6.54 15.82
CA GLU A 58 -8.95 6.01 16.41
C GLU A 58 -8.66 4.77 17.26
N LYS A 59 -9.42 4.61 18.34
CA LYS A 59 -9.22 3.51 19.30
C LYS A 59 -9.26 2.14 18.63
N GLN A 60 -10.12 1.94 17.63
CA GLN A 60 -10.23 0.70 16.88
C GLN A 60 -9.03 0.44 15.96
N ASN A 61 -8.42 1.51 15.44
CA ASN A 61 -7.33 1.42 14.46
C ASN A 61 -5.92 1.48 15.08
N ARG A 62 -5.79 1.85 16.36
CA ARG A 62 -4.51 1.86 17.08
C ARG A 62 -3.65 0.59 16.92
N PRO A 63 -4.21 -0.64 16.85
CA PRO A 63 -3.46 -1.84 16.51
C PRO A 63 -2.57 -1.79 15.25
N PHE A 64 -2.94 -0.97 14.25
CA PHE A 64 -2.16 -0.77 13.02
C PHE A 64 -0.94 0.17 13.21
N MET A 65 -0.92 0.92 14.31
CA MET A 65 0.18 1.82 14.72
C MET A 65 0.76 1.40 16.07
N ALA A 66 0.90 0.09 16.29
CA ALA A 66 1.62 -0.42 17.44
C ALA A 66 3.05 0.15 17.46
N VAL A 67 3.54 0.50 18.64
CA VAL A 67 4.89 1.07 18.80
C VAL A 67 5.92 0.09 18.22
N ASN A 68 6.82 0.59 17.39
CA ASN A 68 7.81 -0.15 16.59
C ASN A 68 7.27 -0.96 15.40
N ASN A 69 5.96 -1.19 15.31
CA ASN A 69 5.28 -1.91 14.22
C ASN A 69 4.24 -1.02 13.54
N GLU A 70 4.62 0.22 13.22
CA GLU A 70 3.77 1.13 12.47
C GLU A 70 3.68 0.69 11.01
N ILE A 71 2.45 0.55 10.51
CA ILE A 71 2.22 0.23 9.09
C ILE A 71 2.94 1.20 8.16
N THR A 72 2.90 2.50 8.47
CA THR A 72 3.53 3.53 7.65
C THR A 72 5.06 3.38 7.60
N ARG A 73 5.70 3.05 8.74
CA ARG A 73 7.15 2.82 8.80
C ARG A 73 7.55 1.66 7.91
N PHE A 74 6.75 0.59 7.96
CA PHE A 74 6.98 -0.59 7.14
C PHE A 74 6.85 -0.28 5.64
N VAL A 75 5.82 0.47 5.24
CA VAL A 75 5.61 0.89 3.84
C VAL A 75 6.74 1.80 3.36
N ILE A 76 7.14 2.81 4.14
CA ILE A 76 8.24 3.73 3.78
C ILE A 76 9.55 2.94 3.57
N ASN A 77 9.87 2.03 4.48
CA ASN A 77 11.07 1.21 4.38
C ASN A 77 11.03 0.30 3.14
N ALA A 78 9.86 -0.27 2.81
CA ALA A 78 9.71 -1.12 1.62
C ALA A 78 9.87 -0.34 0.31
N VAL A 79 9.40 0.91 0.25
CA VAL A 79 9.61 1.79 -0.90
C VAL A 79 11.09 2.17 -1.02
N LYS A 80 11.75 2.53 0.09
CA LYS A 80 13.19 2.82 0.11
C LYS A 80 14.04 1.61 -0.30
N ALA A 81 13.60 0.40 0.04
CA ALA A 81 14.22 -0.86 -0.39
C ALA A 81 13.91 -1.23 -1.85
N GLY A 82 13.03 -0.51 -2.55
CA GLY A 82 12.64 -0.80 -3.93
C GLY A 82 11.69 -1.99 -4.11
N LEU A 83 11.11 -2.50 -3.02
CA LEU A 83 10.16 -3.62 -3.05
C LEU A 83 8.75 -3.19 -3.46
N LEU A 84 8.39 -1.94 -3.21
CA LEU A 84 7.06 -1.39 -3.46
C LEU A 84 7.15 -0.18 -4.39
N THR A 85 6.28 -0.13 -5.41
CA THR A 85 6.20 1.00 -6.33
C THR A 85 5.17 2.03 -5.83
N PRO A 86 5.56 3.28 -5.52
CA PRO A 86 4.63 4.34 -5.17
C PRO A 86 3.93 4.91 -6.41
N TYR A 87 2.69 5.38 -6.25
CA TYR A 87 1.89 6.05 -7.27
C TYR A 87 1.45 7.43 -6.79
N ALA A 88 1.26 8.37 -7.73
CA ALA A 88 0.82 9.72 -7.39
C ALA A 88 -0.66 9.78 -7.01
N THR A 89 -1.48 8.97 -7.69
CA THR A 89 -2.95 8.99 -7.60
C THR A 89 -3.49 7.58 -7.36
N ASP A 90 -4.69 7.50 -6.78
CA ASP A 90 -5.43 6.27 -6.47
C ASP A 90 -5.93 5.53 -7.73
N SER A 91 -5.80 6.15 -8.90
CA SER A 91 -5.97 5.49 -10.21
C SER A 91 -4.80 4.60 -10.61
N LEU A 92 -3.68 4.63 -9.87
CA LEU A 92 -2.53 3.71 -10.04
C LEU A 92 -1.89 3.73 -11.44
N THR A 93 -2.04 4.83 -12.18
CA THR A 93 -1.49 5.02 -13.53
C THR A 93 -0.12 5.69 -13.50
N SER A 94 0.01 6.77 -12.72
CA SER A 94 1.23 7.57 -12.61
C SER A 94 2.14 7.02 -11.51
N LYS A 95 3.21 6.33 -11.89
CA LYS A 95 4.25 5.83 -10.98
C LYS A 95 5.14 6.99 -10.53
N LEU A 96 5.46 7.03 -9.24
CA LEU A 96 6.44 7.96 -8.67
C LEU A 96 7.81 7.28 -8.59
N THR A 97 8.87 8.05 -8.73
CA THR A 97 10.22 7.57 -8.42
C THR A 97 10.43 7.57 -6.90
N VAL A 98 11.44 6.81 -6.42
CA VAL A 98 11.79 6.79 -4.99
C VAL A 98 12.24 8.19 -4.52
N GLU A 99 12.90 8.97 -5.38
CA GLU A 99 13.34 10.32 -5.07
C GLU A 99 12.16 11.30 -4.91
N GLU A 100 11.18 11.23 -5.81
CA GLU A 100 9.93 12.00 -5.70
C GLU A 100 9.13 11.59 -4.47
N PHE A 101 9.12 10.30 -4.13
CA PHE A 101 8.49 9.80 -2.92
C PHE A 101 9.17 10.35 -1.66
N VAL A 102 10.51 10.34 -1.60
CA VAL A 102 11.27 10.92 -0.49
C VAL A 102 10.99 12.43 -0.36
N LYS A 103 10.88 13.14 -1.49
CA LYS A 103 10.46 14.54 -1.51
C LYS A 103 9.06 14.75 -0.93
N ASN A 104 8.12 13.84 -1.20
CA ASN A 104 6.76 13.91 -0.65
C ASN A 104 6.72 13.66 0.87
N ILE A 105 7.57 12.79 1.42
CA ILE A 105 7.66 12.57 2.87
C ILE A 105 8.55 13.61 3.59
N SER A 106 9.36 14.37 2.86
CA SER A 106 10.16 15.45 3.42
C SER A 106 9.31 16.70 3.67
N ALA A 107 9.56 17.39 4.79
CA ALA A 107 8.96 18.69 5.05
C ALA A 107 9.42 19.69 3.98
N ALA A 108 8.48 20.40 3.36
CA ALA A 108 8.75 21.33 2.25
C ALA A 108 9.50 22.62 2.66
N GLY A 109 10.06 22.68 3.88
CA GLY A 109 10.64 23.88 4.47
C GLY A 109 12.01 23.71 5.12
N THR A 110 12.72 22.60 4.90
CA THR A 110 14.11 22.46 5.40
C THR A 110 14.97 21.72 4.41
N GLN A 111 15.04 22.21 3.18
CA GLN A 111 16.30 22.08 2.47
C GLN A 111 17.26 23.00 3.23
N MET A 112 18.22 22.42 3.95
CA MET A 112 19.44 23.17 4.28
C MET A 112 19.90 23.83 2.99
N THR A 113 20.08 25.14 3.01
CA THR A 113 20.62 25.82 1.83
C THR A 113 21.95 25.14 1.45
N PRO A 114 22.38 25.21 0.18
CA PRO A 114 23.72 24.74 -0.19
C PRO A 114 24.83 25.35 0.69
N GLU A 115 24.57 26.51 1.31
CA GLU A 115 25.43 27.15 2.30
C GLU A 115 25.36 26.43 3.66
N ASP A 116 24.17 26.14 4.20
CA ASP A 116 24.01 25.41 5.47
C ASP A 116 24.62 24.00 5.42
N MET A 117 24.49 23.29 4.28
CA MET A 117 25.16 22.00 4.08
C MET A 117 26.68 22.14 4.07
N ARG A 118 27.22 23.23 3.48
CA ARG A 118 28.66 23.53 3.50
C ARG A 118 29.16 23.84 4.90
N PHE A 119 28.39 24.60 5.68
CA PHE A 119 28.72 24.90 7.07
C PHE A 119 28.74 23.63 7.92
N GLU A 120 27.76 22.74 7.78
CA GLU A 120 27.72 21.49 8.53
C GLU A 120 28.84 20.52 8.12
N GLU A 121 29.19 20.47 6.83
CA GLU A 121 30.38 19.73 6.36
C GLU A 121 31.68 20.28 6.95
N GLN A 122 31.82 21.59 7.10
CA GLN A 122 32.99 22.21 7.72
C GLN A 122 33.08 21.88 9.20
N ARG A 123 31.96 21.98 9.94
CA ARG A 123 31.88 21.61 11.35
C ARG A 123 32.28 20.15 11.60
N ILE A 124 31.82 19.21 10.78
CA ILE A 124 32.18 17.78 10.93
C ILE A 124 33.66 17.53 10.64
N LYS A 125 34.29 18.31 9.75
CA LYS A 125 35.72 18.18 9.45
C LYS A 125 36.60 18.71 10.59
N GLU A 126 36.20 19.82 11.20
CA GLU A 126 36.90 20.50 12.29
C GLU A 126 36.69 19.85 13.67
N ASP A 127 35.75 18.91 13.80
CA ASP A 127 35.50 18.22 15.06
C ASP A 127 36.64 17.22 15.39
N ASP A 128 37.48 17.56 16.37
CA ASP A 128 38.64 16.77 16.80
C ASP A 128 38.28 15.48 17.54
N PHE A 129 37.01 15.30 17.94
CA PHE A 129 36.55 14.11 18.68
C PHE A 129 36.16 12.93 17.78
N LEU A 130 36.06 13.11 16.46
CA LEU A 130 35.66 12.05 15.53
C LEU A 130 36.84 11.41 14.81
N THR A 131 36.78 10.08 14.64
CA THR A 131 37.74 9.37 13.81
C THR A 131 37.55 9.66 12.31
N PRO A 132 38.58 9.50 11.46
CA PRO A 132 38.47 9.77 10.02
C PRO A 132 37.39 8.95 9.29
N GLU A 133 37.05 7.77 9.79
CA GLU A 133 35.99 6.92 9.23
C GLU A 133 34.60 7.41 9.63
N GLU A 134 34.39 7.80 10.89
CA GLU A 134 33.13 8.40 11.36
C GLU A 134 32.86 9.74 10.70
N LYS A 135 33.89 10.56 10.46
CA LYS A 135 33.78 11.80 9.68
C LYS A 135 33.26 11.52 8.26
N LYS A 136 33.81 10.50 7.59
CA LYS A 136 33.35 10.09 6.25
C LYS A 136 31.91 9.57 6.27
N GLN A 137 31.52 8.79 7.28
CA GLN A 137 30.16 8.28 7.42
C GLN A 137 29.14 9.39 7.67
N ARG A 138 29.45 10.36 8.55
CA ARG A 138 28.58 11.52 8.80
C ARG A 138 28.46 12.44 7.59
N ILE A 139 29.55 12.72 6.88
CA ILE A 139 29.52 13.53 5.65
C ILE A 139 28.78 12.78 4.53
N ALA A 140 28.92 11.46 4.44
CA ALA A 140 28.15 10.64 3.51
C ALA A 140 26.65 10.61 3.88
N ALA A 141 26.30 10.55 5.16
CA ALA A 141 24.91 10.67 5.62
C ALA A 141 24.32 12.04 5.29
N LEU A 142 25.08 13.13 5.48
CA LEU A 142 24.69 14.49 5.12
C LEU A 142 24.46 14.64 3.60
N LYS A 143 25.33 14.06 2.76
CA LYS A 143 25.23 14.10 1.29
C LYS A 143 24.17 13.16 0.70
N ASN A 144 23.90 12.02 1.33
CA ASN A 144 22.87 11.06 0.92
C ASN A 144 21.45 11.46 1.36
N GLY A 145 21.22 12.72 1.72
CA GLY A 145 19.89 13.20 2.12
C GLY A 145 19.51 12.89 3.57
N GLY A 146 20.46 12.54 4.42
CA GLY A 146 20.27 12.39 5.87
C GLY A 146 20.18 13.71 6.63
N GLY A 147 19.50 14.70 6.04
CA GLY A 147 19.32 16.04 6.59
C GLY A 147 18.18 16.83 5.96
N GLY A 148 17.34 16.21 5.12
CA GLY A 148 15.99 16.72 4.90
C GLY A 148 15.15 16.25 6.07
N ASN A 149 14.45 17.14 6.75
CA ASN A 149 13.52 16.79 7.83
C ASN A 149 12.40 15.92 7.27
N GLU A 150 12.63 14.60 7.15
CA GLU A 150 11.60 13.61 6.84
C GLU A 150 10.60 13.59 7.98
N TYR A 151 9.30 13.63 7.66
CA TYR A 151 8.30 13.41 8.68
C TYR A 151 8.46 12.01 9.26
N PRO A 152 8.46 11.85 10.60
CA PRO A 152 8.49 10.52 11.19
C PRO A 152 7.27 9.73 10.70
N ALA A 153 7.45 8.44 10.49
CA ALA A 153 6.40 7.56 9.96
C ALA A 153 5.12 7.59 10.80
N SER A 154 5.25 7.85 12.11
CA SER A 154 4.15 7.99 13.06
C SER A 154 3.22 9.18 12.78
N TYR A 155 3.64 10.18 12.00
CA TYR A 155 2.81 11.35 11.69
C TYR A 155 1.80 11.09 10.58
N PHE A 156 2.00 10.06 9.77
CA PHE A 156 1.05 9.67 8.74
C PHE A 156 -0.06 8.83 9.35
N THR A 157 -1.05 9.51 9.91
CA THR A 157 -2.15 8.89 10.66
C THR A 157 -3.41 8.70 9.83
N GLN A 158 -3.53 9.37 8.67
CA GLN A 158 -4.71 9.26 7.82
C GLN A 158 -4.42 8.37 6.63
N MET A 159 -5.30 7.42 6.38
CA MET A 159 -5.22 6.48 5.28
C MET A 159 -6.54 6.47 4.52
N GLU A 160 -6.47 6.56 3.20
CA GLU A 160 -7.63 6.45 2.32
C GLU A 160 -7.57 5.12 1.58
N LEU A 161 -8.64 4.34 1.70
CA LEU A 161 -8.83 3.07 1.04
C LEU A 161 -9.80 3.26 -0.12
N LYS A 162 -9.37 2.90 -1.32
CA LYS A 162 -10.25 2.76 -2.48
C LYS A 162 -10.70 1.31 -2.57
N GLU A 163 -11.99 1.10 -2.39
CA GLU A 163 -12.59 -0.23 -2.26
C GLU A 163 -13.74 -0.39 -3.26
N ASP A 164 -13.85 -1.56 -3.86
CA ASP A 164 -15.06 -1.95 -4.59
C ASP A 164 -15.92 -2.80 -3.67
N PHE A 165 -17.14 -2.35 -3.43
CA PHE A 165 -18.20 -3.17 -2.87
C PHE A 165 -18.83 -3.99 -4.00
N ILE A 166 -18.60 -5.30 -3.99
CA ILE A 166 -18.97 -6.22 -5.06
C ILE A 166 -19.94 -7.26 -4.49
N PHE A 167 -21.08 -7.46 -5.14
CA PHE A 167 -21.95 -8.59 -4.89
C PHE A 167 -21.69 -9.70 -5.91
N ASP A 168 -21.18 -10.83 -5.44
CA ASP A 168 -20.90 -12.01 -6.25
C ASP A 168 -22.18 -12.83 -6.46
N LYS A 169 -22.56 -13.03 -7.72
CA LYS A 169 -23.72 -13.83 -8.13
C LYS A 169 -23.57 -15.31 -7.78
N GLN A 170 -22.36 -15.87 -7.87
CA GLN A 170 -22.16 -17.32 -7.67
C GLN A 170 -22.23 -17.69 -6.18
N ARG A 171 -21.70 -16.84 -5.32
CA ARG A 171 -21.60 -17.08 -3.88
C ARG A 171 -22.70 -16.41 -3.07
N SER A 172 -23.51 -15.57 -3.72
CA SER A 172 -24.56 -14.74 -3.09
C SER A 172 -24.04 -14.00 -1.86
N ARG A 173 -22.85 -13.41 -1.96
CA ARG A 173 -22.18 -12.70 -0.85
C ARG A 173 -21.61 -11.38 -1.34
N ALA A 174 -21.70 -10.37 -0.48
CA ALA A 174 -20.99 -9.12 -0.69
C ALA A 174 -19.52 -9.26 -0.25
N TYR A 175 -18.62 -8.72 -1.06
CA TYR A 175 -17.20 -8.63 -0.78
C TYR A 175 -16.75 -7.17 -0.87
N TRP A 176 -15.88 -6.79 0.05
CA TRP A 176 -15.14 -5.54 -0.04
C TRP A 176 -13.76 -5.86 -0.61
N ASP A 177 -13.53 -5.44 -1.85
CA ASP A 177 -12.26 -5.63 -2.54
C ASP A 177 -11.45 -4.32 -2.52
N THR A 178 -10.43 -4.25 -1.66
CA THR A 178 -9.54 -3.10 -1.58
C THR A 178 -8.60 -3.08 -2.78
N GLN A 179 -8.64 -2.02 -3.58
CA GLN A 179 -7.78 -1.86 -4.76
C GLN A 179 -6.49 -1.09 -4.44
N ALA A 180 -6.63 0.03 -3.72
CA ALA A 180 -5.53 0.94 -3.47
C ALA A 180 -5.59 1.51 -2.05
N ILE A 181 -4.42 1.77 -1.49
CA ILE A 181 -4.23 2.43 -0.20
C ILE A 181 -3.41 3.70 -0.44
N THR A 182 -3.94 4.85 -0.02
CA THR A 182 -3.24 6.14 -0.05
C THR A 182 -2.96 6.59 1.37
N PHE A 183 -1.74 7.02 1.67
CA PHE A 183 -1.41 7.62 2.95
C PHE A 183 -1.38 9.15 2.86
N TRP A 184 -1.92 9.79 3.88
CA TRP A 184 -2.04 11.24 4.02
C TRP A 184 -1.33 11.70 5.29
N LEU A 185 -0.62 12.83 5.17
CA LEU A 185 -0.14 13.58 6.31
C LEU A 185 -1.24 14.58 6.70
N PRO A 186 -1.76 14.52 7.94
CA PRO A 186 -2.77 15.46 8.40
C PRO A 186 -2.22 16.89 8.42
N ALA A 187 -3.10 17.86 8.20
CA ALA A 187 -2.75 19.28 8.13
C ALA A 187 -2.02 19.78 9.39
N GLU A 188 -2.40 19.26 10.57
CA GLU A 188 -1.77 19.61 11.86
C GLU A 188 -0.27 19.31 11.92
N LYS A 189 0.18 18.31 11.15
CA LYS A 189 1.57 17.86 11.13
C LYS A 189 2.35 18.41 9.95
N ASN A 190 1.68 19.04 8.98
CA ASN A 190 2.27 19.51 7.72
C ASN A 190 2.88 20.93 7.78
N GLY A 191 3.14 21.47 8.97
CA GLY A 191 3.59 22.86 9.13
C GLY A 191 2.55 23.87 8.61
N ASP A 192 2.89 25.17 8.63
CA ASP A 192 1.99 26.33 8.45
C ASP A 192 1.10 26.38 7.17
N LEU A 193 1.15 25.36 6.30
CA LEU A 193 0.37 25.29 5.07
C LEU A 193 -1.10 24.90 5.31
N GLY A 194 -1.45 24.29 6.45
CA GLY A 194 -2.84 23.95 6.80
C GLY A 194 -3.57 23.00 5.83
N ILE A 195 -2.86 22.42 4.86
CA ILE A 195 -3.38 21.52 3.83
C ILE A 195 -2.89 20.11 4.11
N GLN A 196 -3.71 19.10 3.85
CA GLN A 196 -3.29 17.70 3.92
C GLN A 196 -2.32 17.38 2.78
N LYS A 197 -1.18 16.77 3.09
CA LYS A 197 -0.19 16.38 2.08
C LYS A 197 -0.35 14.90 1.74
N ARG A 198 -0.55 14.60 0.46
CA ARG A 198 -0.56 13.22 -0.03
C ARG A 198 0.87 12.66 -0.04
N MET A 199 1.07 11.48 0.54
CA MET A 199 2.35 10.77 0.45
C MET A 199 2.49 10.09 -0.91
N ALA A 200 1.74 9.00 -1.08
CA ALA A 200 1.62 8.21 -2.30
C ALA A 200 0.43 7.25 -2.16
N ALA A 201 -0.06 6.78 -3.30
CA ALA A 201 -0.96 5.65 -3.43
C ALA A 201 -0.18 4.37 -3.71
N PHE A 202 -0.69 3.25 -3.22
CA PHE A 202 -0.09 1.93 -3.35
C PHE A 202 -1.12 0.91 -3.81
N LYS A 203 -0.70 -0.03 -4.66
CA LYS A 203 -1.53 -1.18 -5.04
C LYS A 203 -1.69 -2.09 -3.85
N PHE A 204 -2.93 -2.38 -3.47
CA PHE A 204 -3.19 -3.27 -2.34
C PHE A 204 -2.65 -4.68 -2.59
N LYS A 205 -2.71 -5.16 -3.85
CA LYS A 205 -2.14 -6.45 -4.24
C LYS A 205 -0.65 -6.61 -3.93
N ASP A 206 0.14 -5.57 -4.15
CA ASP A 206 1.58 -5.61 -3.89
C ASP A 206 1.87 -5.46 -2.39
N LEU A 207 1.10 -4.60 -1.70
CA LEU A 207 1.12 -4.50 -0.24
C LEU A 207 0.75 -5.83 0.44
N TYR A 208 -0.26 -6.52 -0.05
CA TYR A 208 -0.71 -7.80 0.50
C TYR A 208 0.40 -8.86 0.43
N LYS A 209 1.09 -8.96 -0.71
CA LYS A 209 2.24 -9.86 -0.87
C LYS A 209 3.38 -9.48 0.08
N LEU A 210 3.67 -8.18 0.20
CA LEU A 210 4.71 -7.66 1.08
C LEU A 210 4.41 -8.01 2.55
N PHE A 211 3.19 -7.73 3.02
CA PHE A 211 2.76 -8.05 4.38
C PHE A 211 2.80 -9.56 4.65
N LYS A 212 2.36 -10.40 3.71
CA LYS A 212 2.45 -11.87 3.85
C LYS A 212 3.89 -12.38 3.87
N SER A 213 4.78 -11.79 3.09
CA SER A 213 6.19 -12.19 3.02
C SER A 213 7.00 -11.76 4.24
N SER A 214 6.56 -10.74 4.98
CA SER A 214 7.33 -10.11 6.04
C SER A 214 6.79 -10.47 7.43
N PRO A 215 7.54 -11.20 8.27
CA PRO A 215 7.13 -11.53 9.63
C PRO A 215 6.94 -10.31 10.54
N ASN A 216 7.57 -9.17 10.20
CA ASN A 216 7.51 -7.94 10.98
C ASN A 216 6.21 -7.15 10.76
N ALA A 217 5.40 -7.52 9.77
CA ALA A 217 4.13 -6.89 9.45
C ALA A 217 3.01 -7.43 10.36
N VAL A 218 3.04 -7.03 11.63
CA VAL A 218 2.16 -7.56 12.67
C VAL A 218 1.05 -6.56 13.04
N TYR A 219 -0.19 -7.03 12.99
CA TYR A 219 -1.35 -6.38 13.61
C TYR A 219 -1.42 -6.78 15.09
N PHE A 220 -1.32 -5.80 15.99
CA PHE A 220 -1.30 -6.06 17.42
C PHE A 220 -2.71 -6.29 17.97
N ASN A 221 -3.02 -7.55 18.29
CA ASN A 221 -4.27 -7.89 18.96
C ASN A 221 -4.24 -7.49 20.45
N SER A 222 -5.01 -6.45 20.82
CA SER A 222 -5.06 -5.94 22.19
C SER A 222 -5.89 -6.80 23.15
N GLN A 223 -6.76 -7.67 22.63
CA GLN A 223 -7.61 -8.54 23.44
C GLN A 223 -6.92 -9.87 23.75
N ASN A 224 -6.13 -10.39 22.82
CA ASN A 224 -5.36 -11.63 22.99
C ASN A 224 -3.92 -11.45 22.50
N ASN A 225 -3.00 -11.26 23.44
CA ASN A 225 -1.58 -11.07 23.14
C ASN A 225 -0.87 -12.34 22.63
N GLN A 226 -1.48 -13.52 22.75
CA GLN A 226 -0.89 -14.77 22.25
C GLN A 226 -1.00 -14.88 20.73
N GLU A 227 -2.03 -14.29 20.13
CA GLU A 227 -2.31 -14.39 18.70
C GLU A 227 -2.37 -13.00 18.06
N HIS A 228 -1.19 -12.46 17.77
CA HIS A 228 -1.09 -11.34 16.84
C HIS A 228 -1.33 -11.83 15.40
N LYS A 229 -2.04 -11.01 14.60
CA LYS A 229 -2.36 -11.33 13.21
C LYS A 229 -1.36 -10.66 12.28
N ASN A 230 -1.27 -11.11 11.03
CA ASN A 230 -0.55 -10.37 10.01
C ASN A 230 -1.38 -9.14 9.58
N LEU A 231 -0.73 -8.03 9.20
CA LEU A 231 -1.40 -6.86 8.64
C LEU A 231 -2.26 -7.20 7.41
N ALA A 232 -1.80 -8.11 6.54
CA ALA A 232 -2.58 -8.58 5.39
C ALA A 232 -3.94 -9.17 5.80
N ASP A 233 -3.93 -10.02 6.83
CA ASP A 233 -5.13 -10.66 7.35
C ASP A 233 -6.04 -9.66 8.07
N ALA A 234 -5.46 -8.65 8.73
CA ALA A 234 -6.23 -7.60 9.38
C ALA A 234 -7.02 -6.74 8.38
N PHE A 235 -6.45 -6.44 7.21
CA PHE A 235 -7.18 -5.76 6.13
C PHE A 235 -8.25 -6.65 5.53
N GLU A 236 -7.97 -7.94 5.33
CA GLU A 236 -8.93 -8.90 4.78
C GLU A 236 -10.15 -9.10 5.70
N LEU A 237 -9.91 -9.19 7.01
CA LEU A 237 -10.97 -9.26 8.03
C LEU A 237 -11.62 -7.88 8.30
N ARG A 238 -11.19 -6.83 7.61
CA ARG A 238 -11.68 -5.46 7.76
C ARG A 238 -11.68 -5.02 9.23
N LEU A 239 -10.59 -5.29 9.97
CA LEU A 239 -10.44 -4.94 11.39
C LEU A 239 -10.23 -3.43 11.63
N PHE A 240 -10.47 -2.60 10.62
CA PHE A 240 -10.36 -1.16 10.70
C PHE A 240 -11.74 -0.50 10.76
N SER A 241 -11.82 0.60 11.50
CA SER A 241 -12.91 1.56 11.47
C SER A 241 -12.59 2.64 10.45
N GLY A 242 -13.54 2.95 9.57
CA GLY A 242 -13.36 4.01 8.58
C GLY A 242 -14.69 4.64 8.20
N ARG A 243 -14.59 5.89 7.75
CA ARG A 243 -15.71 6.71 7.28
C ARG A 243 -15.69 6.78 5.76
N ILE A 244 -16.84 6.63 5.13
CA ILE A 244 -16.97 6.77 3.67
C ILE A 244 -16.90 8.26 3.32
N ILE A 245 -15.91 8.67 2.54
CA ILE A 245 -15.75 10.07 2.12
C ILE A 245 -16.35 10.33 0.74
N LYS A 246 -16.29 9.33 -0.12
CA LYS A 246 -16.72 9.42 -1.52
C LYS A 246 -17.28 8.09 -1.97
N VAL A 247 -18.27 8.18 -2.85
CA VAL A 247 -18.87 7.04 -3.53
C VAL A 247 -18.92 7.37 -5.00
N SER A 248 -18.71 6.36 -5.85
CA SER A 248 -18.68 6.53 -7.30
C SER A 248 -19.94 7.27 -7.79
N ASN A 249 -19.73 8.46 -8.33
CA ASN A 249 -20.73 9.37 -8.82
C ASN A 249 -20.31 9.98 -10.18
N PRO A 250 -21.27 10.46 -10.99
CA PRO A 250 -20.95 11.06 -12.29
C PRO A 250 -20.07 12.30 -12.20
N ASP A 251 -20.23 13.09 -11.15
CA ASP A 251 -19.54 14.38 -10.98
C ASP A 251 -18.16 14.25 -10.29
N ASP A 252 -17.76 13.05 -9.88
CA ASP A 252 -16.51 12.77 -9.14
C ASP A 252 -16.33 13.57 -7.83
N LYS A 253 -17.42 14.07 -7.26
CA LYS A 253 -17.45 14.87 -6.02
C LYS A 253 -17.47 14.03 -4.76
N ASP A 254 -16.87 14.56 -3.69
CA ASP A 254 -16.94 13.98 -2.36
C ASP A 254 -18.34 14.15 -1.75
N LEU A 255 -18.71 13.31 -0.77
CA LEU A 255 -20.00 13.42 -0.08
C LEU A 255 -20.17 14.79 0.61
N THR A 256 -19.09 15.40 1.08
CA THR A 256 -19.13 16.74 1.68
C THR A 256 -19.51 17.82 0.69
N GLU A 257 -19.12 17.67 -0.59
CA GLU A 257 -19.44 18.61 -1.66
C GLU A 257 -20.85 18.39 -2.20
N ILE A 258 -21.29 17.12 -2.32
CA ILE A 258 -22.64 16.79 -2.79
C ILE A 258 -23.71 17.33 -1.85
N TYR A 259 -23.50 17.20 -0.53
CA TYR A 259 -24.49 17.54 0.49
C TYR A 259 -24.28 18.93 1.12
N ASP A 260 -23.36 19.73 0.55
CA ASP A 260 -23.08 21.14 0.88
C ASP A 260 -23.04 21.42 2.39
N GLY A 261 -22.07 20.82 3.07
CA GLY A 261 -21.77 21.14 4.47
C GLY A 261 -21.18 20.00 5.28
N GLY A 262 -20.23 20.31 6.17
CA GLY A 262 -19.48 19.30 6.94
C GLY A 262 -20.35 18.38 7.81
N LYS A 263 -21.40 18.91 8.45
CA LYS A 263 -22.32 18.09 9.26
C LYS A 263 -23.21 17.19 8.41
N LYS A 264 -23.72 17.71 7.29
CA LYS A 264 -24.55 16.94 6.36
C LYS A 264 -23.74 15.88 5.63
N GLY A 265 -22.51 16.19 5.23
CA GLY A 265 -21.58 15.22 4.66
C GLY A 265 -21.22 14.10 5.63
N LEU A 266 -21.04 14.41 6.92
CA LEU A 266 -20.85 13.37 7.94
C LEU A 266 -22.07 12.46 8.07
N LEU A 267 -23.28 13.04 8.14
CA LEU A 267 -24.51 12.24 8.17
C LEU A 267 -24.70 11.43 6.88
N ALA A 268 -24.35 12.00 5.74
CA ALA A 268 -24.42 11.34 4.44
C ALA A 268 -23.47 10.15 4.35
N SER A 269 -22.29 10.22 4.97
CA SER A 269 -21.39 9.05 5.10
C SER A 269 -22.04 7.92 5.88
N GLU A 270 -22.63 8.21 7.05
CA GLU A 270 -23.31 7.19 7.86
C GLU A 270 -24.53 6.63 7.14
N TRP A 271 -25.31 7.50 6.49
CA TRP A 271 -26.44 7.09 5.66
C TRP A 271 -26.00 6.18 4.51
N MET A 272 -24.94 6.55 3.79
CA MET A 272 -24.41 5.73 2.69
C MET A 272 -23.90 4.37 3.17
N LYS A 273 -23.25 4.33 4.35
CA LYS A 273 -22.87 3.07 4.99
C LYS A 273 -24.08 2.20 5.33
N GLN A 274 -25.14 2.79 5.89
CA GLN A 274 -26.40 2.10 6.16
C GLN A 274 -27.04 1.61 4.87
N GLN A 275 -27.09 2.42 3.81
CA GLN A 275 -27.64 2.02 2.52
C GLN A 275 -26.92 0.81 1.91
N LEU A 276 -25.59 0.73 2.03
CA LEU A 276 -24.85 -0.44 1.56
C LEU A 276 -25.17 -1.70 2.38
N MET A 277 -25.36 -1.55 3.70
CA MET A 277 -25.77 -2.65 4.57
C MET A 277 -27.21 -3.09 4.32
N GLU A 278 -28.14 -2.14 4.13
CA GLU A 278 -29.53 -2.41 3.77
C GLU A 278 -29.61 -3.08 2.39
N TYR A 279 -28.81 -2.62 1.43
CA TYR A 279 -28.74 -3.25 0.11
C TYR A 279 -28.27 -4.70 0.19
N GLU A 280 -27.23 -4.97 1.00
CA GLU A 280 -26.81 -6.34 1.29
C GLU A 280 -27.97 -7.12 1.92
N HIS A 281 -28.56 -6.62 3.01
CA HIS A 281 -29.65 -7.30 3.72
C HIS A 281 -30.84 -7.63 2.82
N ASN A 282 -31.28 -6.68 2.01
CA ASN A 282 -32.41 -6.85 1.09
C ASN A 282 -32.13 -7.96 0.07
N LEU A 283 -30.90 -8.13 -0.40
CA LEU A 283 -30.55 -9.22 -1.31
C LEU A 283 -30.67 -10.62 -0.66
N TRP A 284 -30.73 -10.70 0.67
CA TRP A 284 -30.92 -11.96 1.41
C TRP A 284 -32.37 -12.25 1.79
N GLU A 285 -33.28 -11.26 1.75
CA GLU A 285 -34.68 -11.42 2.22
C GLU A 285 -35.67 -11.89 1.13
N PHE A 286 -35.17 -12.39 -0.01
CA PHE A 286 -35.99 -12.83 -1.14
C PHE A 286 -36.19 -14.35 -1.23
#